data_AF-A0A397FF63-F1
#
_entry.id   AF-A0A397FF63-F1
#
_cell.length_a   1.000
_cell.length_b   1.000
_cell.length_c   1.000
_cell.angle_alpha   90.00
_cell.angle_beta   90.00
_cell.angle_gamma   90.00
#
_symmetry.space_group_name_H-M   'P 1'
#
loop_
_entity.id
_entity.type
_entity.pdbx_description
1 polymer ?
#
loop_
_entity_poly.entity_id
_entity_poly.type
_entity_poly.pdbx_seq_one_letter_code
_entity_poly.pdbx_strand_id
1 'polypeptide(L)'
;MNRQPRRGGNNRQLPRQHQCTSRPAGSNTRNDSIAPGLSVAVVQKHDQPTGRLTYGVVAATLTSSAVHPRGIKVRLTDGTVGRVQHIQPADASKVHMASSFACTDESDFVRPPPPTTSLLDWMHPSRRTPNAPPSQPSIPQKFNDLVTARSTPAAAIVDDEHATWNCAVCTFENSSFLVSCEMCLSSKPESS
;
A
#
# COMPACT_ATOMS: atom_id res chain seq x y z
N MET A 1 -15.81 -15.08 -74.38
CA MET A 1 -15.30 -13.85 -73.77
C MET A 1 -15.97 -13.67 -72.42
N ASN A 2 -15.32 -14.00 -71.31
CA ASN A 2 -15.85 -13.71 -69.98
C ASN A 2 -14.69 -13.33 -69.06
N ARG A 3 -14.46 -12.02 -68.93
CA ARG A 3 -13.43 -11.45 -68.05
C ARG A 3 -14.02 -11.32 -66.65
N GLN A 4 -13.54 -12.12 -65.69
CA GLN A 4 -13.81 -11.85 -64.28
C GLN A 4 -13.03 -10.58 -63.85
N PRO A 5 -13.64 -9.63 -63.12
CA PRO A 5 -12.92 -8.51 -62.56
C PRO A 5 -12.14 -8.94 -61.31
N ARG A 6 -10.92 -8.41 -61.17
CA ARG A 6 -10.08 -8.64 -59.99
C ARG A 6 -10.67 -7.90 -58.77
N ARG A 7 -10.95 -8.63 -57.69
CA ARG A 7 -11.27 -8.04 -56.38
C ARG A 7 -10.05 -7.26 -55.88
N GLY A 8 -10.10 -5.93 -56.00
CA GLY A 8 -9.22 -5.02 -55.28
C GLY A 8 -9.62 -4.98 -53.81
N GLY A 9 -8.77 -5.55 -52.96
CA GLY A 9 -8.91 -5.47 -51.50
C GLY A 9 -8.51 -4.07 -51.01
N ASN A 10 -9.48 -3.17 -50.87
CA ASN A 10 -9.29 -1.91 -50.17
C ASN A 10 -9.23 -2.18 -48.66
N ASN A 11 -8.01 -2.32 -48.13
CA ASN A 11 -7.77 -2.29 -46.69
C ASN A 11 -7.87 -0.83 -46.19
N ARG A 12 -9.09 -0.29 -46.16
CA ARG A 12 -9.39 0.92 -45.39
C ARG A 12 -9.41 0.51 -43.92
N GLN A 13 -8.24 0.64 -43.29
CA GLN A 13 -8.07 0.51 -41.85
C GLN A 13 -9.13 1.36 -41.15
N LEU A 14 -10.03 0.69 -40.42
CA LEU A 14 -10.96 1.31 -39.49
C LEU A 14 -10.18 2.22 -38.53
N PRO A 15 -10.69 3.41 -38.19
CA PRO A 15 -10.05 4.26 -37.20
C PRO A 15 -9.95 3.46 -35.89
N ARG A 16 -8.71 3.35 -35.37
CA ARG A 16 -8.39 2.66 -34.13
C ARG A 16 -9.31 3.20 -33.03
N GLN A 17 -10.28 2.37 -32.64
CA GLN A 17 -11.15 2.64 -31.50
C GLN A 17 -10.26 3.03 -30.33
N HIS A 18 -10.47 4.24 -29.82
CA HIS A 18 -9.88 4.73 -28.59
C HIS A 18 -10.45 3.85 -27.49
N GLN A 19 -9.78 2.73 -27.23
CA GLN A 19 -10.03 1.95 -26.04
C GLN A 19 -9.53 2.80 -24.89
N CYS A 20 -10.47 3.49 -24.24
CA CYS A 20 -10.35 3.99 -22.88
C CYS A 20 -10.08 2.76 -22.01
N THR A 21 -8.82 2.33 -21.97
CA THR A 21 -8.41 1.23 -21.11
C THR A 21 -8.60 1.72 -19.70
N SER A 22 -9.65 1.19 -19.05
CA SER A 22 -9.85 1.32 -17.62
C SER A 22 -8.54 0.91 -16.95
N ARG A 23 -7.87 1.89 -16.33
CA ARG A 23 -6.54 1.72 -15.72
C ARG A 23 -6.70 0.69 -14.59
N PRO A 24 -6.09 -0.50 -14.67
CA PRO A 24 -6.28 -1.51 -13.63
C PRO A 24 -5.73 -0.96 -12.31
N ALA A 25 -6.56 -1.09 -11.27
CA ALA A 25 -6.27 -0.58 -9.94
C ALA A 25 -5.01 -1.23 -9.36
N GLY A 26 -4.05 -0.40 -8.94
CA GLY A 26 -2.95 -0.72 -8.01
C GLY A 26 -2.07 -1.92 -8.39
N SER A 27 -1.10 -1.74 -9.30
CA SER A 27 -0.07 -2.76 -9.54
C SER A 27 1.03 -2.71 -8.47
N ASN A 28 1.28 -3.82 -7.77
CA ASN A 28 2.41 -4.00 -6.83
C ASN A 28 3.79 -4.07 -7.53
N THR A 29 3.81 -4.00 -8.86
CA THR A 29 5.00 -4.04 -9.72
C THR A 29 5.59 -2.65 -9.93
N ARG A 30 4.82 -1.56 -9.83
CA ARG A 30 5.27 -0.20 -10.13
C ARG A 30 5.60 0.58 -8.87
N ASN A 31 6.78 1.18 -8.81
CA ASN A 31 7.22 1.93 -7.64
C ASN A 31 6.30 3.12 -7.31
N ASP A 32 5.76 3.79 -8.33
CA ASP A 32 4.82 4.92 -8.18
C ASP A 32 3.53 4.56 -7.44
N SER A 33 3.22 3.27 -7.31
CA SER A 33 2.03 2.80 -6.60
C SER A 33 2.23 2.70 -5.08
N ILE A 34 3.45 2.86 -4.57
CA ILE A 34 3.78 2.65 -3.15
C ILE A 34 4.48 3.89 -2.57
N ALA A 35 3.74 4.64 -1.76
CA ALA A 35 4.26 5.71 -0.93
C ALA A 35 4.53 5.23 0.51
N PRO A 36 5.51 5.84 1.22
CA PRO A 36 5.64 5.65 2.66
C PRO A 36 4.35 6.10 3.36
N GLY A 37 3.95 5.36 4.40
CA GLY A 37 2.67 5.56 5.11
C GLY A 37 1.51 4.70 4.58
N LEU A 38 1.68 3.97 3.46
CA LEU A 38 0.65 3.05 2.98
C LEU A 38 0.65 1.73 3.75
N SER A 39 -0.55 1.20 3.98
CA SER A 39 -0.75 -0.16 4.50
C SER A 39 -0.53 -1.18 3.40
N VAL A 40 0.36 -2.13 3.62
CA VAL A 40 0.73 -3.16 2.65
C VAL A 40 0.81 -4.53 3.31
N ALA A 41 0.62 -5.58 2.51
CA ALA A 41 0.93 -6.95 2.88
C ALA A 41 2.25 -7.35 2.22
N VAL A 42 3.25 -7.71 3.03
CA VAL A 42 4.58 -8.10 2.59
C VAL A 42 4.89 -9.55 2.92
N VAL A 43 5.63 -10.21 2.03
CA VAL A 43 6.23 -11.53 2.31
C VAL A 43 7.68 -11.30 2.72
N GLN A 44 8.04 -11.77 3.91
CA GLN A 44 9.42 -11.76 4.38
C GLN A 44 10.23 -12.86 3.69
N LYS A 45 11.56 -12.76 3.71
CA LYS A 45 12.42 -13.79 3.11
C LYS A 45 12.20 -15.16 3.75
N HIS A 46 12.05 -15.19 5.07
CA HIS A 46 11.77 -16.41 5.83
C HIS A 46 10.44 -17.05 5.41
N ASP A 47 9.45 -16.22 5.07
CA ASP A 47 8.10 -16.67 4.78
C ASP A 47 7.85 -16.96 3.30
N GLN A 48 8.82 -16.73 2.40
CA GLN A 48 8.71 -17.07 0.96
C GLN A 48 8.27 -18.51 0.67
N PRO A 49 8.76 -19.57 1.35
CA PRO A 49 8.26 -20.94 1.11
C PRO A 49 6.83 -21.16 1.61
N THR A 50 6.43 -20.47 2.69
CA THR A 50 5.10 -20.62 3.31
C THR A 50 4.04 -19.69 2.71
N GLY A 51 4.46 -18.61 2.04
CA GLY A 51 3.59 -17.57 1.53
C GLY A 51 2.95 -16.69 2.62
N ARG A 52 3.36 -16.79 3.89
CA ARG A 52 2.78 -15.97 4.97
C ARG A 52 3.00 -14.48 4.70
N LEU A 53 1.92 -13.71 4.87
CA LEU A 53 1.88 -12.28 4.67
C LEU A 53 1.94 -11.56 6.03
N THR A 54 2.88 -10.63 6.16
CA THR A 54 2.93 -9.69 7.27
C THR A 54 2.27 -8.39 6.83
N TYR A 55 1.31 -7.90 7.61
CA TYR A 55 0.67 -6.62 7.37
C TYR A 55 1.39 -5.52 8.13
N GLY A 56 1.55 -4.35 7.53
CA GLY A 56 2.13 -3.20 8.21
C GLY A 56 2.16 -1.95 7.34
N VAL A 57 2.72 -0.88 7.89
CA VAL A 57 2.83 0.41 7.22
C VAL A 57 4.23 0.57 6.62
N VAL A 58 4.32 1.04 5.38
CA VAL A 58 5.62 1.27 4.72
C VAL A 58 6.35 2.44 5.38
N ALA A 59 7.54 2.19 5.91
CA ALA A 59 8.46 3.23 6.37
C ALA A 59 9.30 3.78 5.21
N ALA A 60 9.88 2.89 4.39
CA ALA A 60 10.73 3.30 3.26
C ALA A 60 10.74 2.25 2.15
N THR A 61 10.85 2.71 0.90
CA THR A 61 11.08 1.84 -0.26
C THR A 61 12.59 1.64 -0.47
N LEU A 62 13.03 0.39 -0.57
CA LEU A 62 14.46 0.03 -0.65
C LEU A 62 14.93 -0.25 -2.09
N THR A 63 14.03 -0.13 -3.07
CA THR A 63 14.33 -0.38 -4.49
C THR A 63 14.07 0.86 -5.33
N SER A 64 14.98 1.16 -6.25
CA SER A 64 14.96 2.37 -7.08
C SER A 64 14.41 2.19 -8.50
N SER A 65 14.25 0.96 -8.98
CA SER A 65 13.75 0.72 -10.34
C SER A 65 12.26 1.08 -10.47
N ALA A 66 11.81 1.48 -11.66
CA ALA A 66 10.40 1.84 -11.85
C ALA A 66 9.47 0.62 -11.87
N VAL A 67 9.97 -0.52 -12.40
CA VAL A 67 9.18 -1.74 -12.60
C VAL A 67 9.89 -2.93 -11.96
N HIS A 68 9.16 -3.66 -11.11
CA HIS A 68 9.64 -4.78 -10.32
C HIS A 68 8.79 -6.03 -10.56
N PRO A 69 9.21 -6.97 -11.42
CA PRO A 69 8.40 -8.14 -11.78
C PRO A 69 8.06 -9.06 -10.59
N ARG A 70 8.88 -9.03 -9.52
CA ARG A 70 8.68 -9.82 -8.28
C ARG A 70 8.24 -8.97 -7.09
N GLY A 71 7.69 -7.79 -7.36
CA GLY A 71 7.26 -6.84 -6.32
C GLY A 71 8.38 -5.96 -5.77
N ILE A 72 7.95 -4.86 -5.17
CA ILE A 72 8.80 -3.81 -4.59
C ILE A 72 9.33 -4.24 -3.23
N LYS A 73 10.59 -3.96 -2.94
CA LYS A 73 11.18 -4.23 -1.62
C LYS A 73 10.96 -3.03 -0.72
N VAL A 74 10.30 -3.24 0.41
CA VAL A 74 9.98 -2.19 1.37
C VAL A 74 10.45 -2.57 2.77
N ARG A 75 10.67 -1.54 3.59
CA ARG A 75 10.84 -1.62 5.04
C ARG A 75 9.55 -1.14 5.70
N LEU A 76 9.00 -1.92 6.62
CA LEU A 76 7.85 -1.54 7.44
C LEU A 76 8.28 -0.65 8.61
N THR A 77 7.32 0.01 9.25
CA THR A 77 7.54 0.81 10.47
C THR A 77 8.12 -0.01 11.62
N ASP A 78 7.79 -1.31 11.69
CA ASP A 78 8.35 -2.26 12.67
C ASP A 78 9.82 -2.62 12.39
N GLY A 79 10.38 -2.15 11.28
CA GLY A 79 11.75 -2.45 10.86
C GLY A 79 11.88 -3.69 9.97
N THR A 80 10.83 -4.49 9.86
CA THR A 80 10.73 -5.69 9.01
C THR A 80 10.90 -5.35 7.53
N VAL A 81 11.61 -6.22 6.78
CA VAL A 81 11.89 -6.03 5.35
C VAL A 81 11.27 -7.17 4.53
N GLY A 82 10.50 -6.81 3.50
CA GLY A 82 9.77 -7.79 2.67
C GLY A 82 9.49 -7.35 1.24
N ARG A 83 8.88 -8.24 0.46
CA ARG A 83 8.35 -7.98 -0.89
C ARG A 83 6.86 -7.70 -0.82
N VAL A 84 6.39 -6.63 -1.45
CA VAL A 84 4.97 -6.27 -1.44
C VAL A 84 4.16 -7.17 -2.37
N GLN A 85 3.16 -7.85 -1.81
CA GLN A 85 2.20 -8.66 -2.57
C GLN A 85 0.88 -7.93 -2.79
N HIS A 86 0.34 -7.31 -1.74
CA HIS A 86 -0.92 -6.57 -1.81
C HIS A 86 -0.77 -5.19 -1.19
N ILE A 87 -1.38 -4.20 -1.84
CA ILE A 87 -1.56 -2.86 -1.29
C ILE A 87 -2.94 -2.82 -0.68
N GLN A 88 -3.04 -2.53 0.62
CA GLN A 88 -4.32 -2.32 1.27
C GLN A 88 -4.66 -0.85 1.13
N PRO A 89 -5.71 -0.48 0.38
CA PRO A 89 -6.19 0.90 0.40
C PRO A 89 -6.71 1.16 1.81
N ALA A 90 -5.88 1.80 2.63
CA ALA A 90 -6.31 2.37 3.90
C ALA A 90 -7.37 3.41 3.55
N ASP A 91 -8.64 3.10 3.85
CA ASP A 91 -9.80 3.96 3.60
C ASP A 91 -10.34 3.99 2.15
N ALA A 92 -10.81 2.83 1.66
CA ALA A 92 -11.77 2.80 0.55
C ALA A 92 -13.16 3.36 0.94
N SER A 93 -13.43 3.54 2.24
CA SER A 93 -14.70 4.03 2.78
C SER A 93 -14.94 5.52 2.52
N LYS A 94 -13.89 6.29 2.22
CA LYS A 94 -14.00 7.74 1.97
C LYS A 94 -13.99 8.16 0.49
N VAL A 95 -13.88 7.21 -0.44
CA VAL A 95 -13.84 7.53 -1.90
C VAL A 95 -15.19 7.32 -2.60
N HIS A 96 -16.23 6.83 -1.90
CA HIS A 96 -17.57 6.60 -2.46
C HIS A 96 -18.58 7.74 -2.20
N MET A 97 -18.16 9.00 -2.09
CA MET A 97 -19.08 10.16 -2.02
C MET A 97 -18.57 11.40 -2.79
N ALA A 98 -17.80 11.20 -3.86
CA ALA A 98 -17.41 12.31 -4.76
C ALA A 98 -17.33 11.87 -6.23
N SER A 99 -18.30 11.09 -6.70
CA SER A 99 -18.60 10.97 -8.14
C SER A 99 -19.97 10.35 -8.37
N SER A 100 -20.97 10.83 -7.63
CA SER A 100 -22.32 11.00 -8.19
C SER A 100 -22.29 12.18 -9.17
N PHE A 101 -21.52 12.06 -10.25
CA PHE A 101 -21.82 12.84 -11.43
C PHE A 101 -22.92 12.06 -12.14
N ALA A 102 -24.14 12.33 -11.69
CA ALA A 102 -25.26 12.34 -12.59
C ALA A 102 -24.82 13.05 -13.87
N CYS A 103 -25.04 12.39 -14.99
CA CYS A 103 -25.08 13.01 -16.29
C CYS A 103 -26.01 14.22 -16.24
N THR A 104 -25.47 15.42 -15.97
CA THR A 104 -26.16 16.67 -16.29
C THR A 104 -25.60 17.17 -17.61
N ASP A 105 -26.47 17.00 -18.59
CA ASP A 105 -26.61 17.62 -19.90
C ASP A 105 -25.73 18.85 -20.17
N GLU A 106 -25.14 18.81 -21.36
CA GLU A 106 -24.24 19.79 -21.93
C GLU A 106 -25.01 21.07 -22.33
N SER A 107 -25.22 22.00 -21.39
CA SER A 107 -25.62 23.38 -21.70
C SER A 107 -25.19 24.32 -20.57
N ASP A 108 -24.53 25.42 -20.92
CA ASP A 108 -24.01 26.48 -20.03
C ASP A 108 -22.68 26.23 -19.31
N PHE A 109 -21.60 26.00 -20.07
CA PHE A 109 -20.27 26.41 -19.62
C PHE A 109 -19.88 27.76 -20.25
N VAL A 110 -20.41 28.84 -19.67
CA VAL A 110 -19.80 30.17 -19.87
C VAL A 110 -18.41 30.12 -19.21
N ARG A 111 -17.40 30.06 -20.07
CA ARG A 111 -15.99 30.19 -19.70
C ARG A 111 -15.82 31.49 -18.89
N PRO A 112 -15.36 31.46 -17.63
CA PRO A 112 -15.12 32.69 -16.89
C PRO A 112 -14.05 33.53 -17.62
N PRO A 113 -14.21 34.87 -17.72
CA PRO A 113 -13.19 35.71 -18.34
C PRO A 113 -11.88 35.61 -17.56
N PRO A 114 -10.72 35.74 -18.24
CA PRO A 114 -9.45 35.74 -17.54
C PRO A 114 -9.44 36.87 -16.50
N PRO A 115 -8.79 36.67 -15.34
CA PRO A 115 -8.69 37.71 -14.34
C PRO A 115 -8.01 38.91 -15.00
N THR A 116 -8.70 40.05 -15.04
CA THR A 116 -8.14 41.28 -15.54
C THR A 116 -7.02 41.68 -14.60
N THR A 117 -5.78 41.38 -14.99
CA THR A 117 -4.60 41.83 -14.25
C THR A 117 -4.58 43.35 -14.33
N SER A 118 -5.05 44.01 -13.27
CA SER A 118 -4.96 45.45 -13.14
C SER A 118 -3.49 45.86 -13.08
N LEU A 119 -3.12 46.92 -13.79
CA LEU A 119 -1.76 47.47 -13.82
C LEU A 119 -1.23 47.81 -12.41
N LEU A 120 -2.14 48.02 -11.44
CA LEU A 120 -1.80 48.29 -10.04
C LEU A 120 -1.19 47.08 -9.29
N ASP A 121 -1.44 45.85 -9.76
CA ASP A 121 -0.89 44.60 -9.18
C ASP A 121 0.59 44.38 -9.59
N TRP A 122 0.99 44.96 -10.73
CA TRP A 122 2.38 44.95 -11.23
C TRP A 122 3.25 46.07 -10.64
N MET A 123 2.66 47.20 -10.22
CA MET A 123 3.40 48.34 -9.69
C MET A 123 3.77 48.22 -8.19
N HIS A 124 3.34 47.17 -7.48
CA HIS A 124 3.65 46.98 -6.05
C HIS A 124 4.15 45.55 -5.72
N PRO A 125 5.36 45.17 -6.14
CA PRO A 125 5.92 43.84 -5.82
C PRO A 125 6.17 43.61 -4.32
N SER A 126 6.19 44.66 -3.48
CA SER A 126 6.44 44.55 -2.03
C SER A 126 5.25 44.09 -1.19
N ARG A 127 4.11 43.75 -1.79
CA ARG A 127 2.97 43.09 -1.11
C ARG A 127 2.87 41.59 -1.37
N ARG A 128 3.97 40.96 -1.79
CA ARG A 128 4.10 39.50 -1.80
C ARG A 128 5.00 39.05 -0.66
N THR A 129 4.39 38.68 0.47
CA THR A 129 5.01 37.70 1.37
C THR A 129 4.16 36.42 1.38
N PRO A 130 4.32 35.52 0.40
CA PRO A 130 4.00 34.12 0.60
C PRO A 130 5.32 33.37 0.80
N ASN A 131 5.83 33.39 2.03
CA ASN A 131 6.69 32.34 2.60
C ASN A 131 7.06 32.74 4.03
N ALA A 132 6.09 32.59 4.95
CA ALA A 132 6.46 32.29 6.32
C ALA A 132 6.89 30.81 6.33
N PRO A 133 8.13 30.47 6.73
CA PRO A 133 8.51 29.08 6.95
C PRO A 133 7.60 28.49 8.04
N PRO A 134 7.24 27.20 7.98
CA PRO A 134 6.46 26.59 9.04
C PRO A 134 7.26 26.66 10.34
N SER A 135 6.72 27.39 11.31
CA SER A 135 7.17 27.39 12.70
C SER A 135 7.13 25.94 13.22
N GLN A 136 8.30 25.40 13.52
CA GLN A 136 8.44 24.09 14.15
C GLN A 136 7.74 24.09 15.52
N PRO A 137 7.02 23.03 15.92
CA PRO A 137 6.62 22.88 17.31
C PRO A 137 7.86 22.64 18.17
N SER A 138 8.13 23.55 19.10
CA SER A 138 9.17 23.41 20.10
C SER A 138 8.83 22.25 21.03
N ILE A 139 9.61 21.17 20.98
CA ILE A 139 9.56 20.06 21.93
C ILE A 139 10.02 20.59 23.30
N PRO A 140 9.22 20.46 24.38
CA PRO A 140 9.72 20.78 25.71
C PRO A 140 10.82 19.79 26.12
N GLN A 141 12.04 20.30 26.25
CA GLN A 141 13.16 19.64 26.91
C GLN A 141 12.84 19.50 28.42
N LYS A 142 12.21 18.39 28.83
CA LYS A 142 12.22 17.84 30.21
C LYS A 142 11.30 16.61 30.32
N PHE A 143 11.89 15.42 30.18
CA PHE A 143 11.43 14.21 30.90
C PHE A 143 12.52 13.11 30.98
N ASN A 144 13.70 13.28 30.39
CA ASN A 144 14.81 12.33 30.58
C ASN A 144 15.53 12.52 31.92
N ASP A 145 14.81 12.45 33.05
CA ASP A 145 15.36 12.24 34.39
C ASP A 145 14.22 12.03 35.41
N LEU A 146 13.63 10.82 35.47
CA LEU A 146 13.15 10.19 36.74
C LEU A 146 12.46 8.81 36.57
N VAL A 147 13.09 7.83 35.89
CA VAL A 147 12.81 6.41 36.19
C VAL A 147 14.14 5.66 36.27
N THR A 148 14.98 6.12 37.18
CA THR A 148 16.02 5.30 37.81
C THR A 148 15.75 5.34 39.30
N ALA A 149 14.75 4.57 39.73
CA ALA A 149 14.62 4.07 41.08
C ALA A 149 14.12 2.62 40.92
N ARG A 150 15.01 1.64 41.00
CA ARG A 150 15.55 0.99 42.22
C ARG A 150 14.75 -0.28 42.50
N SER A 151 15.51 -1.38 42.67
CA SER A 151 15.17 -2.54 43.51
C SER A 151 14.14 -3.51 42.90
N THR A 152 14.27 -4.83 42.84
CA THR A 152 15.24 -5.89 43.23
C THR A 152 14.69 -7.16 42.57
N PRO A 153 15.51 -8.17 42.20
CA PRO A 153 15.03 -9.45 41.70
C PRO A 153 14.41 -10.27 42.84
N ALA A 154 13.15 -10.68 42.72
CA ALA A 154 12.57 -11.70 43.58
C ALA A 154 11.37 -12.38 42.90
N ALA A 155 11.32 -13.70 43.11
CA ALA A 155 10.26 -14.63 42.79
C ALA A 155 10.17 -15.09 41.33
N ALA A 156 10.84 -16.22 41.09
CA ALA A 156 10.37 -17.26 40.20
C ALA A 156 8.86 -17.43 40.33
N ILE A 157 8.14 -17.18 39.25
CA ILE A 157 6.89 -17.88 38.96
C ILE A 157 7.27 -18.89 37.88
N VAL A 158 7.60 -20.09 38.34
CA VAL A 158 7.53 -21.31 37.53
C VAL A 158 6.06 -21.67 37.46
N ASP A 159 5.36 -21.19 36.44
CA ASP A 159 4.14 -21.82 35.98
C ASP A 159 4.43 -22.54 34.67
N ASP A 160 4.41 -23.84 34.84
CA ASP A 160 4.50 -24.97 33.93
C ASP A 160 3.74 -24.77 32.60
N GLU A 161 4.33 -25.33 31.54
CA GLU A 161 3.61 -25.99 30.43
C GLU A 161 2.74 -25.11 29.51
N HIS A 162 3.41 -24.24 28.75
CA HIS A 162 3.08 -24.07 27.34
C HIS A 162 3.74 -25.20 26.54
N ALA A 163 3.40 -26.46 26.87
CA ALA A 163 3.80 -27.58 26.02
C ALA A 163 3.31 -27.29 24.60
N THR A 164 4.18 -27.45 23.63
CA THR A 164 3.84 -27.38 22.22
C THR A 164 3.93 -28.77 21.62
N TRP A 165 3.21 -29.01 20.53
CA TRP A 165 3.36 -30.23 19.74
C TRP A 165 3.60 -29.89 18.28
N ASN A 166 4.54 -30.57 17.66
CA ASN A 166 4.83 -30.41 16.25
C ASN A 166 3.88 -31.30 15.44
N CYS A 167 3.22 -30.70 14.44
CA CYS A 167 2.36 -31.46 13.54
C CYS A 167 3.17 -32.46 12.71
N ALA A 168 2.79 -33.74 12.74
CA ALA A 168 3.44 -34.78 11.93
C ALA A 168 3.29 -34.57 10.41
N VAL A 169 2.29 -33.78 9.99
CA VAL A 169 1.99 -33.53 8.57
C VAL A 169 2.72 -32.30 8.04
N CYS A 170 2.66 -31.18 8.76
CA CYS A 170 3.17 -29.90 8.25
C CYS A 170 4.21 -29.22 9.17
N THR A 171 4.72 -29.96 10.17
CA THR A 171 5.75 -29.55 11.15
C THR A 171 5.45 -28.29 11.98
N PHE A 172 4.26 -27.72 11.84
CA PHE A 172 3.85 -26.53 12.56
C PHE A 172 3.79 -26.79 14.07
N GLU A 173 4.34 -25.86 14.83
CA GLU A 173 4.33 -25.89 16.28
C GLU A 173 2.96 -25.39 16.77
N ASN A 174 2.16 -26.32 17.29
CA ASN A 174 0.84 -26.05 17.82
C ASN A 174 0.90 -25.97 19.34
N SER A 175 -0.04 -25.21 19.91
CA SER A 175 -0.26 -25.23 21.36
C SER A 175 -0.77 -26.61 21.81
N SER A 176 -0.31 -27.11 22.97
CA SER A 176 -0.75 -28.40 23.54
C SER A 176 -2.25 -28.55 23.68
N PHE A 177 -2.97 -27.44 23.88
CA PHE A 177 -4.43 -27.37 24.04
C PHE A 177 -5.20 -27.69 22.75
N LEU A 178 -4.56 -27.61 21.58
CA LEU A 178 -5.22 -27.88 20.32
C LEU A 178 -5.18 -29.38 20.00
N VAL A 179 -6.36 -29.94 19.73
CA VAL A 179 -6.55 -31.33 19.30
C VAL A 179 -6.26 -31.54 17.81
N SER A 180 -6.09 -30.45 17.05
CA SER A 180 -5.78 -30.45 15.62
C SER A 180 -4.85 -29.29 15.26
N CYS A 181 -4.12 -29.43 14.15
CA CYS A 181 -3.15 -28.46 13.68
C CYS A 181 -3.84 -27.21 13.10
N GLU A 182 -3.42 -26.00 13.49
CA GLU A 182 -3.98 -24.75 12.93
C GLU A 182 -3.64 -24.54 11.44
N MET A 183 -2.56 -25.15 10.95
CA MET A 183 -2.12 -24.98 9.57
C MET A 183 -2.77 -25.96 8.61
N CYS A 184 -3.03 -27.20 9.04
CA CYS A 184 -3.48 -28.27 8.15
C CYS A 184 -4.64 -29.11 8.68
N LEU A 185 -5.15 -28.79 9.88
CA LEU A 185 -6.28 -29.45 10.55
C LEU A 185 -6.07 -30.94 10.88
N SER A 186 -4.86 -31.46 10.69
CA SER A 186 -4.51 -32.83 11.07
C SER A 186 -4.53 -33.00 12.58
N SER A 187 -5.08 -34.11 13.05
CA SER A 187 -5.23 -34.41 14.48
C SER A 187 -3.87 -34.48 15.20
N LYS A 188 -3.87 -34.08 16.47
CA LYS A 188 -2.74 -34.27 17.38
C LYS A 188 -2.45 -35.77 17.51
N PRO A 189 -1.18 -36.21 17.39
CA PRO A 189 -0.84 -37.61 17.62
C PRO A 189 -1.11 -37.97 19.09
N GLU A 190 -1.70 -39.14 19.33
CA GLU A 190 -1.92 -39.65 20.68
C GLU A 190 -0.56 -39.97 21.32
N SER A 191 -0.31 -39.47 22.53
CA SER A 191 0.89 -39.85 23.30
C SER A 191 0.78 -41.33 23.65
N SER A 192 1.62 -42.17 23.04
CA SER A 192 1.74 -43.61 23.34
C SER A 192 2.39 -43.85 24.70
#